data_AF-A0A535Z1X4-F1
#
_entry.id   AF-A0A535Z1X4-F1
#
_cell.length_a   1.000
_cell.length_b   1.000
_cell.length_c   1.000
_cell.angle_alpha   90.00
_cell.angle_beta   90.00
_cell.angle_gamma   90.00
#
_symmetry.space_group_name_H-M   'P 1'
#
loop_
_entity.id
_entity.type
_entity.pdbx_description
1 polymer ?
#
loop_
_entity_poly.entity_id
_entity_poly.type
_entity_poly.pdbx_seq_one_letter_code
_entity_poly.pdbx_strand_id
1 'polypeptide(L)'
;MRVSAFPLGALMCVAGSLAACGPAVTSRSPSPRPSVSPSPSPSPTPSTSTATPASGRCAASGLQVKLSDEQGAAGTIHAEFEVRSSAGTCMVDGYPTVLMLNPSGGALPTSVQPESGTTPQTVTLAPGTAPLGAVAASGHGWFTLAFNDNQCAGSQANIPSTWRFTLPGAQGSIDVSARDRTGALPVVCNGAVTAGPVQSQK
;
A
#
# COMPACT_ATOMS: atom_id res chain seq x y z
N MET A 1 16.24 30.65 24.56
CA MET A 1 15.06 31.36 24.06
C MET A 1 15.46 32.11 22.80
N ARG A 2 15.09 31.60 21.61
CA ARG A 2 15.29 32.29 20.34
C ARG A 2 13.97 32.23 19.59
N VAL A 3 13.40 33.41 19.37
CA VAL A 3 12.15 33.67 18.68
C VAL A 3 12.48 33.80 17.20
N SER A 4 11.89 32.97 16.35
CA SER A 4 12.04 33.07 14.90
C SER A 4 10.65 33.16 14.25
N ALA A 5 10.49 34.22 13.46
CA ALA A 5 9.26 34.73 12.89
C ALA A 5 8.73 33.89 11.72
N PHE A 6 7.40 33.82 11.62
CA PHE A 6 6.66 33.26 10.50
C PHE A 6 6.45 34.31 9.39
N PRO A 7 6.63 33.98 8.11
CA PRO A 7 6.03 34.75 7.03
C PRO A 7 4.67 34.16 6.62
N LEU A 8 3.65 35.03 6.62
CA LEU A 8 2.40 34.86 5.87
C LEU A 8 2.71 34.87 4.37
N GLY A 9 2.16 33.92 3.60
CA GLY A 9 2.36 33.84 2.15
C GLY A 9 1.14 33.30 1.39
N ALA A 10 0.30 34.23 0.97
CA ALA A 10 -0.57 34.28 -0.23
C ALA A 10 -1.37 33.05 -0.71
N LEU A 11 -2.69 33.25 -0.67
CA LEU A 11 -3.79 32.59 -1.37
C LEU A 11 -3.71 32.80 -2.90
N MET A 12 -3.83 31.73 -3.70
CA MET A 12 -4.09 31.83 -5.15
C MET A 12 -5.16 30.80 -5.55
N CYS A 13 -6.33 31.31 -5.95
CA CYS A 13 -7.41 30.55 -6.59
C CYS A 13 -7.19 30.51 -8.11
N VAL A 14 -7.34 29.33 -8.74
CA VAL A 14 -7.52 29.22 -10.19
C VAL A 14 -8.74 28.34 -10.46
N ALA A 15 -9.76 28.96 -11.05
CA ALA A 15 -10.96 28.32 -11.58
C ALA A 15 -10.74 28.00 -13.07
N GLY A 16 -11.17 26.81 -13.51
CA GLY A 16 -11.19 26.42 -14.92
C GLY A 16 -12.43 25.55 -15.21
N SER A 17 -13.25 25.99 -16.16
CA SER A 17 -14.52 25.37 -16.58
C SER A 17 -14.44 24.78 -18.00
N LEU A 18 -15.53 24.09 -18.42
CA LEU A 18 -15.98 23.64 -19.78
C LEU A 18 -15.98 22.10 -19.91
N ALA A 19 -17.10 21.36 -19.88
CA ALA A 19 -18.33 21.32 -20.71
C ALA A 19 -18.14 20.64 -22.09
N ALA A 20 -18.68 19.43 -22.26
CA ALA A 20 -18.94 18.81 -23.56
C ALA A 20 -20.25 18.01 -23.52
N CYS A 21 -21.20 18.41 -24.38
CA CYS A 21 -22.54 17.86 -24.55
C CYS A 21 -22.64 17.30 -25.98
N GLY A 22 -23.20 16.10 -26.17
CA GLY A 22 -23.40 15.47 -27.48
C GLY A 22 -24.87 15.08 -27.69
N PRO A 23 -25.43 15.24 -28.91
CA PRO A 23 -26.87 15.21 -29.15
C PRO A 23 -27.44 13.81 -29.46
N ALA A 24 -28.76 13.72 -29.30
CA ALA A 24 -29.63 12.59 -29.57
C ALA A 24 -29.90 12.36 -31.07
N VAL A 25 -30.23 11.12 -31.43
CA VAL A 25 -30.80 10.74 -32.73
C VAL A 25 -32.13 9.99 -32.51
N THR A 26 -33.16 10.40 -33.25
CA THR A 26 -34.56 9.93 -33.19
C THR A 26 -34.92 9.07 -34.43
N SER A 27 -36.07 8.37 -34.37
CA SER A 27 -36.88 7.77 -35.46
C SER A 27 -36.54 6.33 -35.87
N ARG A 28 -37.47 5.38 -36.10
CA ARG A 28 -38.94 5.35 -36.27
C ARG A 28 -39.47 3.91 -36.04
N SER A 29 -40.75 3.79 -35.64
CA SER A 29 -41.59 2.58 -35.61
C SER A 29 -42.08 2.20 -37.03
N PRO A 30 -42.34 0.91 -37.37
CA PRO A 30 -43.72 0.35 -37.25
C PRO A 30 -43.82 -1.15 -36.86
N SER A 31 -45.03 -1.50 -36.39
CA SER A 31 -45.64 -2.78 -35.95
C SER A 31 -46.10 -3.68 -37.14
N PRO A 32 -46.81 -4.84 -36.97
CA PRO A 32 -46.52 -6.11 -36.27
C PRO A 32 -46.56 -7.33 -37.23
N ARG A 33 -46.18 -8.53 -36.75
CA ARG A 33 -46.58 -9.82 -37.36
C ARG A 33 -46.80 -10.88 -36.28
N PRO A 34 -48.01 -11.49 -36.14
CA PRO A 34 -48.20 -12.60 -35.23
C PRO A 34 -47.69 -13.87 -35.91
N SER A 35 -46.68 -14.51 -35.33
CA SER A 35 -46.25 -15.86 -35.69
C SER A 35 -46.26 -16.71 -34.45
N VAL A 36 -47.28 -17.56 -34.36
CA VAL A 36 -47.38 -18.69 -33.43
C VAL A 36 -46.14 -19.59 -33.61
N SER A 37 -45.40 -19.81 -32.53
CA SER A 37 -44.32 -20.80 -32.47
C SER A 37 -44.07 -21.22 -31.01
N PRO A 38 -43.64 -22.47 -30.78
CA PRO A 38 -44.01 -23.27 -29.62
C PRO A 38 -43.31 -22.83 -28.32
N SER A 39 -44.00 -23.12 -27.21
CA SER A 39 -43.54 -22.95 -25.84
C SER A 39 -42.09 -23.41 -25.64
N PRO A 40 -41.13 -22.52 -25.35
CA PRO A 40 -39.79 -22.93 -24.94
C PRO A 40 -39.88 -23.54 -23.54
N SER A 41 -39.33 -24.75 -23.42
CA SER A 41 -39.01 -25.41 -22.15
C SER A 41 -38.31 -24.42 -21.20
N PRO A 42 -38.58 -24.42 -19.88
CA PRO A 42 -37.91 -23.55 -18.94
C PRO A 42 -36.40 -23.78 -19.03
N SER A 43 -35.70 -22.79 -19.60
CA SER A 43 -34.25 -22.75 -19.59
C SER A 43 -33.81 -22.64 -18.13
N PRO A 44 -32.91 -23.50 -17.64
CA PRO A 44 -32.41 -23.39 -16.29
C PRO A 44 -31.74 -22.03 -16.15
N THR A 45 -32.33 -21.16 -15.33
CA THR A 45 -31.73 -19.88 -14.96
C THR A 45 -30.32 -20.17 -14.45
N PRO A 46 -29.25 -19.64 -15.07
CA PRO A 46 -27.92 -19.81 -14.55
C PRO A 46 -27.86 -19.09 -13.20
N SER A 47 -27.97 -19.85 -12.12
CA SER A 47 -27.68 -19.38 -10.77
C SER A 47 -26.24 -18.90 -10.79
N THR A 48 -26.06 -17.59 -10.90
CA THR A 48 -24.77 -16.93 -10.73
C THR A 48 -24.47 -17.04 -9.24
N SER A 49 -23.95 -18.21 -8.85
CA SER A 49 -23.32 -18.35 -7.55
C SER A 49 -22.07 -17.50 -7.63
N THR A 50 -22.19 -16.26 -7.14
CA THR A 50 -21.05 -15.40 -6.85
C THR A 50 -20.28 -16.11 -5.77
N ALA A 51 -19.42 -17.05 -6.17
CA ALA A 51 -18.50 -17.70 -5.28
C ALA A 51 -17.62 -16.59 -4.71
N THR A 52 -17.83 -16.26 -3.43
CA THR A 52 -16.91 -15.43 -2.67
C THR A 52 -15.54 -16.07 -2.86
N PRO A 53 -14.57 -15.38 -3.52
CA PRO A 53 -13.25 -15.95 -3.72
C PRO A 53 -12.71 -16.35 -2.36
N ALA A 54 -12.29 -17.61 -2.22
CA ALA A 54 -11.56 -18.02 -1.03
C ALA A 54 -10.36 -17.05 -0.89
N SER A 55 -10.33 -16.30 0.20
CA SER A 55 -9.34 -15.25 0.44
C SER A 55 -7.96 -15.90 0.56
N GLY A 56 -7.25 -15.93 -0.56
CA GLY A 56 -5.90 -16.47 -0.69
C GLY A 56 -4.84 -15.52 -0.13
N ARG A 57 -3.57 -15.90 -0.31
CA ARG A 57 -2.47 -15.00 0.00
C ARG A 57 -2.46 -13.81 -0.95
N CYS A 58 -1.99 -12.65 -0.47
CA CYS A 58 -1.94 -11.45 -1.28
C CYS A 58 -0.92 -11.58 -2.43
N ALA A 59 -1.24 -11.05 -3.61
CA ALA A 59 -0.23 -10.82 -4.64
C ALA A 59 0.38 -9.43 -4.44
N ALA A 60 1.71 -9.29 -4.58
CA ALA A 60 2.39 -8.00 -4.44
C ALA A 60 1.84 -6.94 -5.41
N SER A 61 1.43 -7.35 -6.61
CA SER A 61 0.79 -6.47 -7.61
C SER A 61 -0.56 -5.90 -7.17
N GLY A 62 -1.22 -6.53 -6.20
CA GLY A 62 -2.49 -6.07 -5.63
C GLY A 62 -2.34 -5.35 -4.29
N LEU A 63 -1.12 -5.14 -3.82
CA LEU A 63 -0.83 -4.51 -2.54
C LEU A 63 -0.26 -3.10 -2.74
N GLN A 64 -0.57 -2.23 -1.80
CA GLN A 64 0.00 -0.90 -1.71
C GLN A 64 0.62 -0.75 -0.32
N VAL A 65 1.82 -0.20 -0.26
CA VAL A 65 2.56 0.05 0.99
C VAL A 65 3.06 1.49 0.99
N LYS A 66 2.99 2.17 2.13
CA LYS A 66 3.44 3.56 2.30
C LYS A 66 4.03 3.75 3.70
N LEU A 67 5.07 4.57 3.80
CA LEU A 67 5.53 5.09 5.09
C LEU A 67 4.41 5.92 5.73
N SER A 68 3.83 5.40 6.81
CA SER A 68 2.77 6.09 7.55
C SER A 68 3.36 7.06 8.54
N ASP A 69 4.36 6.67 9.33
CA ASP A 69 4.99 7.48 10.38
C ASP A 69 6.47 7.12 10.57
N GLU A 70 7.25 8.02 11.16
CA GLU A 70 8.65 7.77 11.50
C GLU A 70 9.02 8.54 12.76
N GLN A 71 9.68 7.85 13.70
CA GLN A 71 10.10 8.44 14.98
C GLN A 71 11.53 8.00 15.32
N GLY A 72 12.37 8.96 15.72
CA GLY A 72 13.70 8.68 16.24
C GLY A 72 13.72 8.66 17.77
N ALA A 73 14.27 7.60 18.35
CA ALA A 73 14.46 7.47 19.79
C ALA A 73 15.78 6.76 20.11
N ALA A 74 16.61 7.36 20.96
CA ALA A 74 17.86 6.79 21.45
C ALA A 74 18.81 6.24 20.36
N GLY A 75 18.84 6.86 19.18
CA GLY A 75 19.67 6.44 18.05
C GLY A 75 19.11 5.30 17.21
N THR A 76 17.83 5.00 17.38
CA THR A 76 17.07 4.09 16.55
C THR A 76 15.93 4.86 15.90
N ILE A 77 15.80 4.70 14.59
CA ILE A 77 14.63 5.13 13.85
C ILE A 77 13.63 3.99 13.84
N HIS A 78 12.38 4.30 14.14
CA HIS A 78 11.22 3.43 13.99
C HIS A 78 10.36 3.98 12.85
N ALA A 79 10.37 3.31 11.71
CA ALA A 79 9.57 3.64 10.54
C ALA A 79 8.36 2.70 10.47
N GLU A 80 7.16 3.27 10.54
CA GLU A 80 5.91 2.54 10.42
C GLU A 80 5.42 2.58 8.97
N PHE A 81 5.01 1.42 8.46
CA PHE A 81 4.46 1.26 7.14
C PHE A 81 3.02 0.79 7.23
N GLU A 82 2.16 1.42 6.44
CA GLU A 82 0.77 1.05 6.26
C GLU A 82 0.62 0.28 4.95
N VAL A 83 -0.13 -0.83 4.99
CA VAL A 83 -0.41 -1.70 3.85
C VAL A 83 -1.91 -1.87 3.65
N ARG A 84 -2.33 -1.88 2.38
CA ARG A 84 -3.71 -2.24 1.98
C ARG A 84 -3.73 -3.07 0.71
N SER A 85 -4.83 -3.79 0.49
CA SER A 85 -5.12 -4.44 -0.79
C SER A 85 -5.91 -3.50 -1.71
N SER A 86 -5.45 -3.32 -2.95
CA SER A 86 -6.20 -2.62 -4.00
C SER A 86 -6.91 -3.58 -4.96
N ALA A 87 -6.70 -4.88 -4.84
CA ALA A 87 -7.25 -5.88 -5.74
C ALA A 87 -8.47 -6.59 -5.12
N GLY A 88 -8.21 -7.57 -4.25
CA GLY A 88 -9.24 -8.41 -3.63
C GLY A 88 -8.93 -8.74 -2.17
N THR A 89 -9.85 -9.42 -1.51
CA THR A 89 -9.64 -9.85 -0.12
C THR A 89 -8.53 -10.89 -0.07
N CYS A 90 -7.51 -10.64 0.73
CA CYS A 90 -6.37 -11.53 0.86
C CYS A 90 -5.77 -11.49 2.27
N MET A 91 -4.90 -12.46 2.58
CA MET A 91 -4.26 -12.57 3.88
C MET A 91 -2.74 -12.41 3.81
N VAL A 92 -2.18 -11.73 4.81
CA VAL A 92 -0.74 -11.65 5.11
C VAL A 92 -0.52 -12.11 6.55
N ASP A 93 0.57 -12.81 6.82
CA ASP A 93 0.83 -13.41 8.14
C ASP A 93 2.33 -13.61 8.34
N GLY A 94 2.93 -12.88 9.28
CA GLY A 94 4.35 -13.00 9.60
C GLY A 94 5.11 -11.68 9.64
N TYR A 95 6.42 -11.80 9.43
CA TYR A 95 7.36 -10.68 9.31
C TYR A 95 7.65 -10.38 7.84
N PRO A 96 7.57 -9.12 7.40
CA PRO A 96 8.05 -8.75 6.08
C PRO A 96 9.57 -8.92 6.03
N THR A 97 10.07 -9.42 4.90
CA THR A 97 11.49 -9.25 4.59
C THR A 97 11.68 -7.94 3.85
N VAL A 98 12.85 -7.34 4.02
CA VAL A 98 13.20 -6.08 3.38
C VAL A 98 14.57 -6.19 2.71
N LEU A 99 14.70 -5.57 1.55
CA LEU A 99 15.96 -5.35 0.87
C LEU A 99 16.11 -3.86 0.58
N MET A 100 17.24 -3.28 1.00
CA MET A 100 17.58 -1.90 0.65
C MET A 100 18.12 -1.84 -0.78
N LEU A 101 17.65 -0.87 -1.55
CA LEU A 101 18.14 -0.62 -2.89
C LEU A 101 18.71 0.80 -3.01
N ASN A 102 19.79 0.92 -3.77
CA ASN A 102 20.38 2.19 -4.16
C ASN A 102 19.60 2.84 -5.33
N PRO A 103 19.91 4.09 -5.73
CA PRO A 103 19.19 4.80 -6.80
C PRO A 103 19.19 4.11 -8.17
N SER A 104 20.17 3.25 -8.45
CA SER A 104 20.24 2.44 -9.68
C SER A 104 19.45 1.13 -9.60
N GLY A 105 18.77 0.87 -8.47
CA GLY A 105 18.07 -0.39 -8.20
C GLY A 105 18.98 -1.53 -7.73
N GLY A 106 20.26 -1.27 -7.52
CA GLY A 106 21.22 -2.25 -6.99
C GLY A 106 21.00 -2.51 -5.51
N ALA A 107 21.12 -3.77 -5.11
CA ALA A 107 21.00 -4.18 -3.72
C ALA A 107 22.12 -3.59 -2.86
N LEU A 108 21.75 -3.06 -1.69
CA LEU A 108 22.69 -2.69 -0.63
C LEU A 108 22.79 -3.84 0.39
N PRO A 109 23.93 -3.97 1.10
CA PRO A 109 24.04 -4.87 2.24
C PRO A 109 22.86 -4.69 3.19
N THR A 110 22.06 -5.74 3.37
CA THR A 110 20.87 -5.71 4.21
C THR A 110 20.82 -7.00 5.04
N SER A 111 20.71 -6.85 6.36
CA SER A 111 20.51 -7.95 7.30
C SER A 111 19.23 -7.68 8.07
N VAL A 112 18.24 -8.55 7.90
CA VAL A 112 16.93 -8.38 8.51
C VAL A 112 16.79 -9.37 9.66
N GLN A 113 16.37 -8.86 10.81
CA GLN A 113 15.97 -9.67 11.95
C GLN A 113 14.48 -9.45 12.25
N PRO A 114 13.71 -10.49 12.56
CA PRO A 114 12.37 -10.30 13.08
C PRO A 114 12.45 -9.65 14.48
N GLU A 115 11.50 -8.78 14.79
CA GLU A 115 11.33 -8.26 16.14
C GLU A 115 11.09 -9.42 17.12
N SER A 116 11.82 -9.41 18.23
CA SER A 116 11.66 -10.42 19.27
C SER A 116 10.48 -10.09 20.19
N GLY A 117 9.76 -11.11 20.66
CA GLY A 117 8.71 -10.96 21.67
C GLY A 117 7.33 -10.66 21.10
N THR A 118 7.20 -10.46 19.79
CA THR A 118 5.91 -10.30 19.11
C THR A 118 5.54 -11.59 18.37
N THR A 119 4.32 -12.07 18.54
CA THR A 119 3.81 -13.21 17.75
C THR A 119 3.03 -12.67 16.56
N PRO A 120 3.39 -13.05 15.32
CA PRO A 120 2.62 -12.63 14.15
C PRO A 120 1.16 -13.12 14.20
N GLN A 121 0.27 -12.32 13.63
CA GLN A 121 -1.12 -12.68 13.42
C GLN A 121 -1.46 -12.60 11.93
N THR A 122 -2.39 -13.45 11.50
CA THR A 122 -2.96 -13.34 10.16
C THR A 122 -3.82 -12.08 10.06
N VAL A 123 -3.41 -11.17 9.18
CA VAL A 123 -4.15 -9.96 8.83
C VAL A 123 -4.90 -10.19 7.53
N THR A 124 -6.22 -9.96 7.55
CA THR A 124 -7.06 -9.97 6.35
C THR A 124 -7.16 -8.54 5.81
N LEU A 125 -6.69 -8.33 4.59
CA LEU A 125 -6.79 -7.05 3.89
C LEU A 125 -7.98 -7.11 2.92
N ALA A 126 -8.99 -6.30 3.19
CA ALA A 126 -10.16 -6.17 2.30
C ALA A 126 -9.85 -5.21 1.15
N PRO A 127 -10.47 -5.37 -0.04
CA PRO A 127 -10.38 -4.40 -1.11
C PRO A 127 -11.29 -3.21 -0.82
N GLY A 128 -11.10 -2.12 -1.57
CA GLY A 128 -12.00 -0.95 -1.52
C GLY A 128 -11.92 -0.14 -0.22
N THR A 129 -10.88 -0.34 0.60
CA THR A 129 -10.62 0.51 1.76
C THR A 129 -10.16 1.91 1.33
N ALA A 130 -10.09 2.85 2.27
CA ALA A 130 -9.60 4.19 2.01
C ALA A 130 -8.14 4.19 1.48
N PRO A 131 -7.70 5.21 0.73
CA PRO A 131 -6.29 5.35 0.35
C PRO A 131 -5.35 5.38 1.56
N LEU A 132 -4.09 4.95 1.37
CA LEU A 132 -3.06 4.99 2.41
C LEU A 132 -2.83 6.43 2.91
N GLY A 133 -2.77 6.60 4.23
CA GLY A 133 -2.68 7.89 4.92
C GLY A 133 -4.00 8.62 5.14
N ALA A 134 -5.15 8.00 4.82
CA ALA A 134 -6.45 8.53 5.21
C ALA A 134 -6.64 8.44 6.73
N VAL A 135 -7.23 9.47 7.34
CA VAL A 135 -7.52 9.50 8.78
C VAL A 135 -8.57 8.44 9.10
N ALA A 136 -8.34 7.65 10.15
CA ALA A 136 -9.24 6.59 10.62
C ALA A 136 -9.56 5.50 9.57
N ALA A 137 -8.60 5.17 8.71
CA ALA A 137 -8.75 4.06 7.77
C ALA A 137 -8.89 2.71 8.51
N SER A 138 -9.87 1.92 8.10
CA SER A 138 -10.09 0.56 8.59
C SER A 138 -9.76 -0.48 7.50
N GLY A 139 -9.47 -1.71 7.92
CA GLY A 139 -9.13 -2.80 7.01
C GLY A 139 -7.71 -2.73 6.41
N HIS A 140 -6.85 -1.91 6.99
CA HIS A 140 -5.42 -1.84 6.66
C HIS A 140 -4.62 -2.75 7.59
N GLY A 141 -3.37 -3.00 7.20
CA GLY A 141 -2.35 -3.57 8.07
C GLY A 141 -1.22 -2.59 8.30
N TRP A 142 -0.46 -2.81 9.36
CA TRP A 142 0.72 -2.02 9.72
C TRP A 142 1.87 -2.93 10.10
N PHE A 143 3.09 -2.48 9.82
CA PHE A 143 4.31 -3.12 10.31
C PHE A 143 5.38 -2.05 10.51
N THR A 144 6.43 -2.37 11.27
CA THR A 144 7.51 -1.44 11.57
C THR A 144 8.84 -1.95 11.04
N LEU A 145 9.71 -1.02 10.67
CA LEU A 145 11.15 -1.23 10.59
C LEU A 145 11.82 -0.44 11.71
N ALA A 146 12.82 -1.03 12.34
CA ALA A 146 13.70 -0.35 13.27
C ALA A 146 15.16 -0.49 12.81
N PHE A 147 15.90 0.61 12.79
CA PHE A 147 17.32 0.62 12.41
C PHE A 147 18.09 1.74 13.11
N ASN A 148 19.39 1.55 13.29
CA ASN A 148 20.26 2.56 13.89
C ASN A 148 20.72 3.58 12.83
N ASP A 149 20.64 4.88 13.15
CA ASP A 149 20.97 6.00 12.26
C ASP A 149 22.17 6.86 12.72
N ASN A 150 22.68 6.67 13.93
CA ASN A 150 23.62 7.61 14.55
C ASN A 150 24.94 6.99 15.06
N GLN A 151 25.16 5.68 14.90
CA GLN A 151 26.37 4.98 15.36
C GLN A 151 27.11 4.20 14.27
N CYS A 152 27.38 4.81 13.11
CA CYS A 152 28.22 4.19 12.09
C CYS A 152 29.28 5.13 11.51
N ALA A 153 30.46 4.56 11.22
CA ALA A 153 31.44 5.21 10.34
C ALA A 153 30.90 5.29 8.91
N GLY A 154 31.42 6.21 8.10
CA GLY A 154 30.93 6.43 6.72
C GLY A 154 30.96 5.18 5.83
N SER A 155 31.89 4.25 6.04
CA SER A 155 31.97 2.97 5.32
C SER A 155 30.87 1.96 5.71
N GLN A 156 30.20 2.17 6.83
CA GLN A 156 29.13 1.31 7.36
C GLN A 156 27.74 1.89 7.07
N ALA A 157 27.67 3.12 6.55
CA ALA A 157 26.42 3.81 6.25
C ALA A 157 25.83 3.28 4.93
N ASN A 158 24.63 2.71 5.00
CA ASN A 158 23.84 2.37 3.83
C ASN A 158 22.73 3.41 3.66
N ILE A 159 22.63 4.01 2.47
CA ILE A 159 21.65 5.06 2.18
C ILE A 159 20.72 4.52 1.09
N PRO A 160 19.63 3.82 1.45
CA PRO A 160 18.67 3.32 0.47
C PRO A 160 17.90 4.48 -0.17
N SER A 161 17.61 4.37 -1.47
CA SER A 161 16.58 5.19 -2.11
C SER A 161 15.21 4.51 -2.11
N THR A 162 15.20 3.18 -1.96
CA THR A 162 14.02 2.33 -2.04
C THR A 162 14.12 1.19 -1.04
N TRP A 163 13.00 0.90 -0.37
CA TRP A 163 12.76 -0.32 0.38
C TRP A 163 12.01 -1.30 -0.51
N ARG A 164 12.56 -2.49 -0.73
CA ARG A 164 11.86 -3.59 -1.38
C ARG A 164 11.33 -4.55 -0.32
N PHE A 165 10.02 -4.60 -0.16
CA PHE A 165 9.35 -5.48 0.79
C PHE A 165 8.89 -6.77 0.11
N THR A 166 9.07 -7.90 0.77
CA THR A 166 8.32 -9.12 0.47
C THR A 166 7.48 -9.45 1.69
N LEU A 167 6.16 -9.23 1.55
CA LEU A 167 5.24 -9.51 2.64
C LEU A 167 5.08 -11.02 2.82
N PRO A 168 4.91 -11.48 4.05
CA PRO A 168 4.91 -12.90 4.34
C PRO A 168 3.65 -13.56 3.79
N GLY A 169 3.87 -14.65 3.04
CA GLY A 169 2.84 -15.32 2.26
C GLY A 169 2.50 -14.62 0.94
N ALA A 170 2.90 -13.37 0.72
CA ALA A 170 2.59 -12.67 -0.51
C ALA A 170 3.46 -13.12 -1.70
N GLN A 171 2.90 -13.11 -2.91
CA GLN A 171 3.63 -13.44 -4.13
C GLN A 171 4.29 -12.20 -4.73
N GLY A 172 5.62 -12.13 -4.69
CA GLY A 172 6.42 -11.05 -5.25
C GLY A 172 6.84 -9.99 -4.22
N SER A 173 7.38 -8.88 -4.71
CA SER A 173 7.89 -7.79 -3.87
C SER A 173 7.32 -6.44 -4.27
N ILE A 174 7.33 -5.49 -3.34
CA ILE A 174 6.79 -4.14 -3.48
C ILE A 174 7.90 -3.16 -3.17
N ASP A 175 8.12 -2.22 -4.07
CA ASP A 175 9.12 -1.16 -3.89
C ASP A 175 8.43 0.10 -3.34
N VAL A 176 8.98 0.64 -2.25
CA VAL A 176 8.51 1.85 -1.57
C VAL A 176 9.68 2.82 -1.49
N SER A 177 9.44 4.11 -1.74
CA SER A 177 10.50 5.10 -1.57
C SER A 177 11.03 5.06 -0.14
N ALA A 178 12.35 5.13 0.02
CA ALA A 178 12.97 5.22 1.32
C ALA A 178 12.95 6.62 1.92
N ARG A 179 12.47 7.63 1.17
CA ARG A 179 12.42 9.01 1.68
C ARG A 179 11.48 9.11 2.87
N ASP A 180 11.93 9.82 3.90
CA ASP A 180 11.11 10.21 5.02
C ASP A 180 10.04 11.24 4.60
N ARG A 181 9.26 11.74 5.58
CA ARG A 181 8.27 12.80 5.32
C ARG A 181 8.88 14.15 4.93
N THR A 182 10.16 14.38 5.23
CA THR A 182 10.88 15.61 4.85
C THR A 182 11.50 15.51 3.45
N GLY A 183 11.51 14.31 2.87
CA GLY A 183 12.14 13.99 1.59
C GLY A 183 13.61 13.57 1.72
N ALA A 184 14.15 13.48 2.93
CA ALA A 184 15.51 13.01 3.20
C ALA A 184 15.61 11.48 3.07
N LEU A 185 16.79 10.97 2.72
CA LEU A 185 17.05 9.52 2.71
C LEU A 185 17.59 9.09 4.08
N PRO A 186 17.13 7.94 4.62
CA PRO A 186 17.61 7.45 5.89
C PRO A 186 19.04 6.92 5.76
N VAL A 187 19.76 6.94 6.88
CA VAL A 187 21.04 6.25 7.03
C VAL A 187 20.79 4.98 7.84
N VAL A 188 21.21 3.85 7.31
CA VAL A 188 21.08 2.54 7.96
C VAL A 188 22.48 2.00 8.29
N CYS A 189 22.81 1.98 9.57
CA CYS A 189 24.12 1.52 10.03
C CYS A 189 24.27 0.00 9.86
N ASN A 190 25.37 -0.42 9.20
CA ASN A 190 25.71 -1.83 8.91
C ASN A 190 24.65 -2.61 8.12
N GLY A 191 23.65 -1.92 7.56
CA GLY A 191 22.51 -2.53 6.90
C GLY A 191 21.63 -3.38 7.81
N ALA A 192 21.74 -3.22 9.12
CA ALA A 192 20.96 -3.97 10.09
C ALA A 192 19.56 -3.34 10.25
N VAL A 193 18.53 -4.15 10.03
CA VAL A 193 17.13 -3.74 10.15
C VAL A 193 16.38 -4.79 10.96
N THR A 194 15.57 -4.34 11.91
CA THR A 194 14.59 -5.17 12.61
C THR A 194 13.21 -4.94 12.01
N ALA A 195 12.50 -5.98 11.64
CA ALA A 195 11.14 -5.88 11.11
C ALA A 195 10.12 -6.38 12.14
N GLY A 196 9.09 -5.57 12.45
CA GLY A 196 7.91 -6.01 13.19
C GLY A 196 6.96 -6.82 12.30
N PRO A 197 6.06 -7.64 12.86
CA PRO A 197 5.11 -8.40 12.07
C PRO A 197 4.02 -7.49 11.50
N VAL A 198 3.31 -7.98 10.47
CA VAL A 198 2.11 -7.27 10.00
C VAL A 198 0.97 -7.46 10.99
N GLN A 199 0.33 -6.36 11.39
CA GLN A 199 -0.77 -6.32 12.37
C GLN A 199 -1.95 -5.51 11.84
N SER A 200 -3.16 -5.79 12.33
CA SER A 200 -4.40 -5.09 11.95
C SER A 200 -4.74 -3.90 12.85
N GLN A 201 -3.86 -3.62 13.81
CA GLN A 201 -3.96 -2.51 14.76
C GLN A 201 -2.59 -1.83 14.81
N LYS A 202 -2.61 -0.53 15.12
CA LYS A 202 -1.43 0.30 15.36
C LYS A 202 -1.17 0.39 16.86
#